data_AF-U1REX3-F1
#
_entry.id   AF-U1REX3-F1
#
_cell.length_a   1.000
_cell.length_b   1.000
_cell.length_c   1.000
_cell.angle_alpha   90.00
_cell.angle_beta   90.00
_cell.angle_gamma   90.00
#
_symmetry.space_group_name_H-M   'P 1'
#
loop_
_entity.id
_entity.type
_entity.pdbx_description
1 polymer ?
#
loop_
_entity_poly.entity_id
_entity_poly.type
_entity_poly.pdbx_seq_one_letter_code
_entity_poly.pdbx_strand_id
1 'polypeptide(L)'
;MIAHPGMDVIPSTVTAIAVHAWQQHTGPFEAHADILTGTSTAGAFVLAAASFAAATVYGSTAEFMVTARHKFHRELSRNWMSILGWVFVATIAPLIAMFLPQEWSITTVSACLMILTVKFARSMFWFRYTLTLDVASEQTPRVRVLRPASDLERHIQSGS
;
A
#
# COMPACT_ATOMS: atom_id res chain seq x y z
N MET A 1 -7.12 -3.82 -12.27
CA MET A 1 -5.98 -3.04 -11.72
C MET A 1 -5.71 -3.31 -10.24
N ILE A 2 -6.73 -3.46 -9.39
CA ILE A 2 -6.57 -3.67 -7.92
C ILE A 2 -5.87 -5.00 -7.58
N ALA A 3 -6.09 -6.05 -8.38
CA ALA A 3 -5.45 -7.35 -8.17
C ALA A 3 -3.98 -7.41 -8.64
N HIS A 4 -3.54 -6.54 -9.57
CA HIS A 4 -2.23 -6.66 -10.22
C HIS A 4 -1.31 -5.47 -9.89
N PRO A 5 -0.55 -5.54 -8.79
CA PRO A 5 0.22 -4.40 -8.32
C PRO A 5 1.45 -4.03 -9.14
N GLY A 6 1.84 -4.88 -10.09
CA GLY A 6 2.86 -4.57 -11.09
C GLY A 6 2.42 -3.53 -12.13
N MET A 7 1.12 -3.38 -12.39
CA MET A 7 0.63 -2.40 -13.38
C MET A 7 0.82 -0.94 -12.95
N ASP A 8 1.11 -0.71 -11.67
CA ASP A 8 1.36 0.62 -11.10
C ASP A 8 2.68 1.25 -11.57
N VAL A 9 3.55 0.45 -12.18
CA VAL A 9 4.83 0.94 -12.72
C VAL A 9 4.58 1.65 -14.05
N ILE A 10 3.51 1.30 -14.78
CA ILE A 10 3.19 1.87 -16.10
C ILE A 10 3.10 3.41 -16.07
N PRO A 11 2.34 4.04 -15.14
CA PRO A 11 2.29 5.50 -15.08
C PRO A 11 3.67 6.12 -14.86
N SER A 12 4.50 5.53 -14.00
CA SER A 12 5.87 5.99 -13.77
C SER A 12 6.76 5.86 -15.00
N THR A 13 6.70 4.71 -15.70
CA THR A 13 7.45 4.50 -16.94
C THR A 13 7.01 5.47 -18.03
N VAL A 14 5.70 5.71 -18.17
CA VAL A 14 5.16 6.69 -19.12
C VAL A 14 5.64 8.10 -18.76
N THR A 15 5.62 8.49 -17.48
CA THR A 15 6.16 9.77 -17.03
C THR A 15 7.65 9.90 -17.35
N ALA A 16 8.45 8.87 -17.07
CA ALA A 16 9.88 8.88 -17.35
C ALA A 16 10.16 9.08 -18.85
N ILE A 17 9.47 8.33 -19.72
CA ILE A 17 9.60 8.44 -21.17
C ILE A 17 9.17 9.84 -21.65
N ALA A 18 8.03 10.35 -21.16
CA ALA A 18 7.52 11.65 -21.56
C ALA A 18 8.46 12.79 -21.16
N VAL A 19 8.97 12.75 -19.92
CA VAL A 19 9.92 13.75 -19.41
C VAL A 19 11.25 13.66 -20.16
N HIS A 20 11.76 12.46 -20.40
CA HIS A 20 12.99 12.29 -21.16
C HIS A 20 12.84 12.78 -22.61
N ALA A 21 11.75 12.43 -23.29
CA ALA A 21 11.46 12.91 -24.64
C ALA A 21 11.32 14.44 -24.68
N TRP A 22 10.71 15.04 -23.65
CA TRP A 22 10.62 16.49 -23.53
C TRP A 22 12.01 17.13 -23.37
N GLN A 23 12.90 16.57 -22.53
CA GLN A 23 14.28 17.03 -22.37
C GLN A 23 15.08 16.97 -23.69
N GLN A 24 14.82 15.98 -24.55
CA GLN A 24 15.46 15.93 -25.88
C GLN A 24 15.07 17.11 -26.78
N HIS A 25 13.90 17.73 -26.56
CA HIS A 25 13.41 18.86 -27.34
C HIS A 25 13.75 20.23 -26.72
N THR A 26 13.80 20.35 -25.39
CA THR A 26 14.00 21.62 -24.69
C THR A 26 15.41 21.80 -24.13
N GLY A 27 16.25 20.77 -24.18
CA GLY A 27 17.57 20.73 -23.56
C GLY A 27 17.53 20.16 -22.13
N PRO A 28 18.71 19.78 -21.58
CA PRO A 28 18.78 19.20 -20.26
C PRO A 28 18.36 20.23 -19.21
N PHE A 29 17.22 19.98 -18.59
CA PHE A 29 16.86 20.61 -17.32
C PHE A 29 17.58 19.82 -16.21
N GLU A 30 18.12 20.52 -15.20
CA GLU A 30 18.82 19.91 -14.06
C GLU A 30 18.02 20.12 -12.78
N ALA A 31 17.75 19.05 -12.04
CA ALA A 31 17.19 19.19 -10.70
C ALA A 31 18.32 19.56 -9.74
N HIS A 32 18.07 20.58 -8.92
CA HIS A 32 18.91 20.86 -7.77
C HIS A 32 18.99 19.63 -6.85
N ALA A 33 20.16 19.40 -6.26
CA ALA A 33 20.40 18.32 -5.29
C ALA A 33 19.37 18.29 -4.15
N ASP A 34 18.84 19.46 -3.78
CA ASP A 34 17.78 19.63 -2.79
C ASP A 34 16.46 18.95 -3.21
N ILE A 35 16.13 18.95 -4.51
CA ILE A 35 14.92 18.31 -5.03
C ILE A 35 15.06 16.78 -4.98
N LEU A 36 16.24 16.24 -5.29
CA LEU A 36 16.53 14.81 -5.17
C LEU A 36 16.46 14.35 -3.71
N THR A 37 17.07 15.12 -2.81
CA THR A 37 17.05 14.87 -1.37
C THR A 37 15.63 14.98 -0.81
N GLY A 38 14.89 16.01 -1.22
CA GLY A 38 13.48 16.22 -0.85
C GLY A 38 12.58 15.09 -1.34
N THR A 39 12.78 14.60 -2.57
CA THR A 39 12.03 13.46 -3.13
C THR A 39 12.29 12.19 -2.33
N SER A 40 13.56 11.93 -1.97
CA SER A 40 13.94 10.78 -1.14
C SER A 40 13.33 10.88 0.26
N THR A 41 13.35 12.08 0.84
CA THR A 41 12.77 12.35 2.16
C THR A 41 11.25 12.12 2.16
N ALA A 42 10.55 12.61 1.14
CA ALA A 42 9.13 12.34 0.93
C ALA A 42 8.87 10.83 0.78
N GLY A 43 9.73 10.12 0.03
CA GLY A 43 9.67 8.66 -0.11
C GLY A 43 9.78 7.94 1.24
N ALA A 44 10.70 8.36 2.11
CA ALA A 44 10.86 7.78 3.44
C ALA A 44 9.60 7.96 4.31
N PHE A 45 8.94 9.13 4.25
CA PHE A 45 7.67 9.35 4.94
C PHE A 45 6.55 8.45 4.40
N VAL A 46 6.45 8.31 3.07
CA VAL A 46 5.47 7.40 2.45
C VAL A 46 5.75 5.95 2.85
N LEU A 47 7.02 5.54 2.90
CA LEU A 47 7.42 4.19 3.31
C LEU A 47 7.04 3.93 4.76
N ALA A 48 7.31 4.87 5.66
CA ALA A 48 6.97 4.78 7.07
C ALA A 48 5.44 4.67 7.26
N ALA A 49 4.67 5.54 6.60
CA ALA A 49 3.21 5.52 6.66
C ALA A 49 2.63 4.21 6.09
N ALA A 50 3.15 3.72 4.96
CA ALA A 50 2.72 2.46 4.37
C ALA A 50 3.07 1.25 5.26
N SER A 51 4.25 1.26 5.90
CA SER A 51 4.68 0.21 6.82
C SER A 51 3.79 0.18 8.07
N PHE A 52 3.46 1.35 8.61
CA PHE A 52 2.51 1.48 9.72
C PHE A 52 1.14 0.94 9.33
N ALA A 53 0.59 1.36 8.19
CA ALA A 53 -0.70 0.88 7.70
C ALA A 53 -0.71 -0.65 7.53
N ALA A 54 0.35 -1.21 6.92
CA ALA A 54 0.51 -2.66 6.79
C ALA A 54 0.52 -3.35 8.16
N ALA A 55 1.29 -2.82 9.13
CA ALA A 55 1.35 -3.35 10.47
C ALA A 55 -0.02 -3.33 11.16
N THR A 56 -0.81 -2.26 11.02
CA THR A 56 -2.18 -2.20 11.55
C THR A 56 -3.08 -3.25 10.89
N VAL A 57 -3.00 -3.41 9.57
CA VAL A 57 -3.79 -4.40 8.82
C VAL A 57 -3.45 -5.83 9.27
N TYR A 58 -2.17 -6.17 9.42
CA TYR A 58 -1.74 -7.51 9.85
C TYR A 58 -1.80 -7.74 11.37
N GLY A 59 -1.79 -6.68 12.16
CA GLY A 59 -1.89 -6.72 13.63
C GLY A 59 -3.34 -6.70 14.16
N SER A 60 -4.33 -6.31 13.36
CA SER A 60 -5.74 -6.28 13.79
C SER A 60 -6.25 -7.66 14.19
N THR A 61 -7.00 -7.74 15.29
CA THR A 61 -7.58 -8.97 15.85
C THR A 61 -9.08 -9.12 15.54
N ALA A 62 -9.69 -8.19 14.80
CA ALA A 62 -11.10 -8.27 14.46
C ALA A 62 -11.40 -9.53 13.61
N GLU A 63 -12.43 -10.30 13.98
CA GLU A 63 -12.74 -11.60 13.34
C GLU A 63 -12.97 -11.48 11.83
N PHE A 64 -13.65 -10.42 11.38
CA PHE A 64 -13.84 -10.14 9.96
C PHE A 64 -12.52 -9.82 9.26
N MET A 65 -11.61 -9.10 9.91
CA MET A 65 -10.27 -8.81 9.38
C MET A 65 -9.42 -10.08 9.29
N VAL A 66 -9.46 -10.93 10.31
CA VAL A 66 -8.79 -12.23 10.34
C VAL A 66 -9.29 -13.12 9.20
N THR A 67 -10.61 -13.14 8.98
CA THR A 67 -11.26 -13.90 7.91
C THR A 67 -10.90 -13.34 6.53
N ALA A 68 -10.93 -12.02 6.35
CA ALA A 68 -10.53 -11.36 5.12
C ALA A 68 -9.04 -11.61 4.79
N ARG A 69 -8.16 -11.53 5.80
CA ARG A 69 -6.74 -11.88 5.66
C ARG A 69 -6.55 -13.33 5.25
N HIS A 70 -7.28 -14.28 5.84
CA HIS A 70 -7.18 -15.69 5.43
C HIS A 70 -7.65 -15.89 3.99
N LYS A 71 -8.79 -15.30 3.63
CA LYS A 71 -9.40 -15.46 2.30
C LYS A 71 -8.58 -14.80 1.19
N PHE A 72 -7.99 -13.63 1.44
CA PHE A 72 -7.26 -12.83 0.45
C PHE A 72 -5.76 -12.71 0.74
N HIS A 73 -5.18 -13.62 1.53
CA HIS A 73 -3.79 -13.49 2.03
C HIS A 73 -2.79 -13.23 0.90
N ARG A 74 -2.94 -13.95 -0.23
CA ARG A 74 -2.02 -13.89 -1.35
C ARG A 74 -2.10 -12.54 -2.06
N GLU A 75 -3.30 -11.99 -2.19
CA GLU A 75 -3.53 -10.69 -2.83
C GLU A 75 -3.06 -9.55 -1.95
N LEU A 76 -3.38 -9.61 -0.65
CA LEU A 76 -3.00 -8.62 0.34
C LEU A 76 -1.48 -8.58 0.51
N SER A 77 -0.84 -9.73 0.67
CA SER A 77 0.60 -9.87 0.79
C SER A 77 1.33 -9.37 -0.47
N ARG A 78 0.85 -9.74 -1.67
CA ARG A 78 1.40 -9.25 -2.93
C ARG A 78 1.27 -7.73 -3.08
N ASN A 79 0.15 -7.15 -2.66
CA ASN A 79 -0.06 -5.70 -2.73
C ASN A 79 0.86 -4.95 -1.77
N TRP A 80 0.93 -5.37 -0.50
CA TRP A 80 1.80 -4.71 0.49
C TRP A 80 3.28 -4.87 0.16
N MET A 81 3.73 -6.07 -0.23
CA MET A 81 5.12 -6.24 -0.70
C MET A 81 5.44 -5.34 -1.89
N SER A 82 4.50 -5.18 -2.83
CA SER A 82 4.69 -4.29 -3.96
C SER A 82 4.73 -2.81 -3.55
N ILE A 83 3.88 -2.38 -2.62
CA ILE A 83 3.89 -0.99 -2.10
C ILE A 83 5.24 -0.73 -1.43
N LEU A 84 5.62 -1.56 -0.45
CA LEU A 84 6.85 -1.36 0.31
C LEU A 84 8.08 -1.44 -0.59
N GLY A 85 8.16 -2.43 -1.48
CA GLY A 85 9.27 -2.61 -2.39
C GLY A 85 9.46 -1.42 -3.35
N TRP A 86 8.39 -0.97 -4.01
CA TRP A 86 8.50 0.14 -4.96
C TRP A 86 8.67 1.51 -4.29
N VAL A 87 8.07 1.73 -3.12
CA VAL A 87 8.29 2.96 -2.36
C VAL A 87 9.74 3.01 -1.86
N PHE A 88 10.31 1.88 -1.41
CA PHE A 88 11.72 1.79 -1.05
C PHE A 88 12.63 2.12 -2.24
N VAL A 89 12.37 1.54 -3.42
CA VAL A 89 13.11 1.86 -4.65
C VAL A 89 13.00 3.35 -4.99
N ALA A 90 11.79 3.93 -4.96
CA ALA A 90 11.55 5.34 -5.24
C ALA A 90 12.13 6.29 -4.18
N THR A 91 12.45 5.78 -2.98
CA THR A 91 13.14 6.51 -1.91
C THR A 91 14.64 6.56 -2.13
N ILE A 92 15.23 5.47 -2.64
CA ILE A 92 16.68 5.35 -2.84
C ILE A 92 17.12 5.86 -4.21
N ALA A 93 16.31 5.67 -5.25
CA ALA A 93 16.65 6.04 -6.62
C ALA A 93 17.07 7.52 -6.77
N PRO A 94 16.42 8.51 -6.13
CA PRO A 94 16.86 9.90 -6.23
C PRO A 94 18.22 10.14 -5.54
N LEU A 95 18.53 9.42 -4.45
CA LEU A 95 19.85 9.49 -3.81
C LEU A 95 20.95 8.92 -4.72
N ILE A 96 20.67 7.80 -5.41
CA ILE A 96 21.61 7.23 -6.39
C ILE A 96 21.80 8.20 -7.56
N ALA A 97 20.73 8.87 -8.01
CA ALA A 97 20.79 9.83 -9.10
C ALA A 97 21.64 11.07 -8.81
N MET A 98 21.96 11.36 -7.54
CA MET A 98 22.92 12.42 -7.19
C MET A 98 24.34 12.10 -7.69
N PHE A 99 24.65 10.84 -7.97
CA PHE A 99 25.95 10.39 -8.47
C PHE A 99 25.96 10.12 -9.98
N LEU A 100 24.81 10.28 -10.65
CA LEU A 100 24.65 10.08 -12.08
C LEU A 100 24.74 11.42 -12.84
N PRO A 101 24.93 11.40 -14.18
CA PRO A 101 24.89 12.60 -15.00
C PRO A 101 23.59 13.39 -14.78
N GLN A 102 23.70 14.72 -14.66
CA GLN A 102 22.57 15.59 -14.26
C GLN A 102 21.38 15.54 -15.23
N GLU A 103 21.59 15.14 -16.49
CA GLU A 103 20.53 14.92 -17.48
C GLU A 103 19.44 13.93 -17.00
N TRP A 104 19.79 12.96 -16.14
CA TRP A 104 18.86 11.96 -15.61
C TRP A 104 18.11 12.43 -14.36
N SER A 105 18.46 13.58 -13.79
CA SER A 105 17.96 14.03 -12.49
C SER A 105 16.44 14.27 -12.47
N ILE A 106 15.89 15.08 -13.38
CA ILE A 106 14.44 15.34 -13.45
C ILE A 106 13.64 14.14 -13.92
N THR A 107 14.16 13.35 -14.86
CA THR A 107 13.54 12.09 -15.27
C THR A 107 13.40 11.17 -14.06
N THR A 108 14.43 11.07 -13.21
CA THR A 108 14.38 10.26 -11.98
C THR A 108 13.39 10.84 -10.96
N VAL A 109 13.46 12.15 -10.68
CA VAL A 109 12.55 12.82 -9.73
C VAL A 109 11.09 12.61 -10.13
N SER A 110 10.75 12.90 -11.38
CA SER A 110 9.38 12.78 -11.88
C SER A 110 8.85 11.35 -11.84
N ALA A 111 9.68 10.37 -12.24
CA ALA A 111 9.33 8.96 -12.17
C ALA A 111 9.12 8.48 -10.73
N CYS A 112 9.99 8.89 -9.80
CA CYS A 112 9.91 8.52 -8.39
C CYS A 112 8.67 9.15 -7.74
N LEU A 113 8.41 10.44 -7.96
CA LEU A 113 7.20 11.09 -7.46
C LEU A 113 5.94 10.39 -7.95
N MET A 114 5.89 9.96 -9.22
CA MET A 114 4.75 9.23 -9.75
C MET A 114 4.56 7.87 -9.06
N ILE A 115 5.64 7.11 -8.81
CA ILE A 115 5.56 5.86 -8.04
C ILE A 115 5.03 6.15 -6.63
N LEU A 116 5.59 7.15 -5.94
CA LEU A 116 5.19 7.51 -4.59
C LEU A 116 3.70 7.86 -4.53
N THR A 117 3.20 8.68 -5.46
CA THR A 117 1.78 9.04 -5.55
C THR A 117 0.89 7.82 -5.77
N VAL A 118 1.21 6.97 -6.76
CA VAL A 118 0.40 5.79 -7.08
C VAL A 118 0.38 4.80 -5.92
N LYS A 119 1.53 4.53 -5.30
CA LYS A 119 1.63 3.60 -4.17
C LYS A 119 1.01 4.17 -2.89
N PHE A 120 1.11 5.47 -2.66
CA PHE A 120 0.41 6.12 -1.55
C PHE A 120 -1.11 6.02 -1.70
N ALA A 121 -1.66 6.33 -2.88
CA ALA A 121 -3.09 6.19 -3.15
C ALA A 121 -3.57 4.75 -2.93
N ARG A 122 -2.77 3.76 -3.34
CA ARG A 122 -3.08 2.35 -3.11
C ARG A 122 -3.00 1.93 -1.64
N SER A 123 -2.00 2.42 -0.90
CA SER A 123 -1.90 2.22 0.55
C SER A 123 -3.16 2.76 1.24
N MET A 124 -3.59 3.97 0.88
CA MET A 124 -4.82 4.58 1.41
C MET A 124 -6.08 3.78 1.06
N PHE A 125 -6.17 3.23 -0.16
CA PHE A 125 -7.30 2.36 -0.54
C PHE A 125 -7.40 1.13 0.37
N TRP A 126 -6.30 0.40 0.55
CA TRP A 126 -6.29 -0.80 1.40
C TRP A 126 -6.46 -0.47 2.89
N PHE A 127 -5.92 0.65 3.34
CA PHE A 127 -6.11 1.13 4.71
C PHE A 127 -7.57 1.51 4.99
N ARG A 128 -8.23 2.28 4.09
CA ARG A 128 -9.65 2.62 4.22
C ARG A 128 -10.54 1.38 4.17
N TYR A 129 -10.25 0.44 3.27
CA TYR A 129 -10.95 -0.84 3.19
C TYR A 129 -10.89 -1.59 4.53
N THR A 130 -9.70 -1.59 5.14
CA THR A 130 -9.47 -2.21 6.45
C THR A 130 -10.33 -1.54 7.53
N LEU A 131 -10.32 -0.20 7.62
CA LEU A 131 -11.15 0.54 8.57
C LEU A 131 -12.65 0.30 8.37
N THR A 132 -13.12 0.27 7.12
CA THR A 132 -14.56 0.03 6.85
C THR A 132 -15.00 -1.38 7.25
N LEU A 133 -14.13 -2.38 7.10
CA LEU A 133 -14.42 -3.74 7.56
C LEU A 133 -14.42 -3.83 9.09
N ASP A 134 -13.55 -3.08 9.76
CA ASP A 134 -13.49 -3.01 11.21
C ASP A 134 -14.79 -2.42 11.78
N VAL A 135 -15.23 -1.28 11.24
CA VAL A 135 -16.50 -0.63 11.64
C VAL A 135 -17.72 -1.52 11.33
N ALA A 136 -17.74 -2.18 10.17
CA ALA A 136 -18.83 -3.11 9.83
C ALA A 136 -18.86 -4.32 10.78
N SER A 137 -17.70 -4.76 11.29
CA SER A 137 -17.62 -5.85 12.27
C SER A 137 -18.22 -5.47 13.63
N GLU A 138 -18.07 -4.21 14.04
CA GLU A 138 -18.66 -3.70 15.28
C GLU A 138 -20.19 -3.56 15.17
N GLN A 139 -20.70 -3.21 13.99
CA GLN A 139 -22.12 -2.98 13.75
C GLN A 139 -22.93 -4.25 13.46
N THR A 140 -22.28 -5.34 13.06
CA THR A 140 -22.98 -6.61 12.79
C THR A 140 -23.18 -7.35 14.12
N PRO A 141 -24.42 -7.58 14.58
CA PRO A 141 -24.64 -8.28 15.84
C PRO A 141 -24.07 -9.68 15.72
N ARG A 142 -23.10 -10.02 16.60
CA ARG A 142 -22.56 -11.38 16.71
C ARG A 142 -23.75 -12.33 16.75
N VAL A 143 -23.88 -13.18 15.74
CA VAL A 143 -24.77 -14.35 15.83
C VAL A 143 -24.19 -15.16 16.97
N ARG A 144 -24.73 -14.92 18.17
CA ARG A 144 -24.40 -15.62 19.39
C ARG A 144 -24.49 -17.09 19.01
N VAL A 145 -23.34 -17.77 18.99
CA VAL A 145 -23.24 -19.21 18.81
C VAL A 145 -24.36 -19.80 19.67
N LEU A 146 -25.38 -20.34 19.02
CA LEU A 146 -26.51 -20.92 19.71
C LEU A 146 -25.92 -21.95 20.66
N ARG A 147 -26.20 -21.74 21.95
CA ARG A 147 -25.84 -22.59 23.07
C ARG A 147 -26.00 -24.05 22.61
N PRO A 148 -24.98 -24.92 22.78
CA PRO A 148 -25.02 -26.28 22.27
C PRO A 148 -26.30 -26.97 22.76
N ALA A 149 -26.97 -27.67 21.86
CA ALA A 149 -28.27 -28.34 22.10
C ALA A 149 -28.26 -29.30 23.31
N SER A 150 -27.07 -29.66 23.82
CA SER A 150 -26.87 -30.42 25.06
C SER A 150 -27.47 -29.76 26.31
N ASP A 151 -27.63 -28.43 26.32
CA ASP A 151 -28.29 -27.73 27.45
C ASP A 151 -29.82 -27.84 27.40
N LEU A 152 -30.42 -28.07 26.22
CA LEU A 152 -31.86 -28.32 26.09
C LEU A 152 -32.21 -29.75 26.52
N GLU A 153 -31.35 -30.73 26.21
CA GLU A 153 -31.59 -32.13 26.60
C GLU A 153 -31.53 -32.33 28.13
N ARG A 154 -30.66 -31.60 28.84
CA ARG A 154 -30.59 -31.67 30.31
C ARG A 154 -31.84 -31.14 31.01
N HIS A 155 -32.50 -30.14 30.45
CA HIS A 155 -33.74 -29.59 31.02
C HIS A 155 -34.97 -30.46 30.73
N ILE A 156 -34.94 -31.24 29.65
CA ILE A 156 -36.00 -32.21 29.36
C ILE A 156 -35.86 -33.45 30.27
N GLN A 157 -34.63 -33.88 30.57
CA GLN A 157 -34.40 -35.04 31.44
C GLN A 157 -34.52 -34.75 32.95
N SER A 158 -34.39 -33.49 33.40
CA SER A 158 -34.56 -33.15 34.81
C SER A 158 -36.02 -32.81 35.21
N GLY A 159 -36.96 -32.91 34.27
CA GLY A 159 -38.38 -32.54 34.44
C GLY A 159 -39.36 -33.71 34.34
N SER A 160 -38.86 -34.95 34.28
CA SER A 160 -39.65 -36.20 34.33
C SER A 160 -39.31 -36.99 35.59
#